data_AF-A0A4U6X353-F1
#
_entry.id   AF-A0A4U6X353-F1
#
_cell.length_a   1.000
_cell.length_b   1.000
_cell.length_c   1.000
_cell.angle_alpha   90.00
_cell.angle_beta   90.00
_cell.angle_gamma   90.00
#
_symmetry.space_group_name_H-M   'P 1'
#
loop_
_entity.id
_entity.type
_entity.pdbx_description
1 polymer ?
#
loop_
_entity_poly.entity_id
_entity_poly.type
_entity_poly.pdbx_seq_one_letter_code
_entity_poly.pdbx_strand_id
1 'polypeptide(L)'
;MSTPVQSDDGSHQTEDSHSDSELSYDNMKDKIDAQIALLFGPESRDGPIPKLKARVMLRNLQFLNDKAVQQDDLHDMLRHLNDREKPSVVSPYLDEDPDIAERKEFFTWLKTSKFVPGHNRPPELLDPTIFTPLVWSAFTIAPMEQLREFRLHETNIPAIISSLQGCLPVLMNVFLARSPGAALGNEDTPTNKRKRENDEDEAAGKSKNRRDQKNRKLAYERDKGACVLTGAPFPQVCHIIPHSARQHKNRVNQALRQLWALWGPQVDGPLKLLDDEGYDEPRNMISLNCAFHTLWGKAMVALEPVEKGKTWIIVQVRWMHNSKLGSRFDKKRQTAEHVDINLDVKDIIEPLSNEHNVPIRIVNLESQRYIKDGHKFMIVSEKSDHLPSEELLRLQYNLCRMASLTGAAEPDDDVDSDSDSDLDTELTSVVDTDVEAWDMGVEEAGVPTEGDQNQEQERTEDER
;
A
#
# COMPACT_ATOMS: atom_id res chain seq x y z
N MET A 1 -16.20 36.39 -79.69
CA MET A 1 -14.83 35.92 -79.43
C MET A 1 -14.97 34.70 -78.52
N SER A 2 -15.51 33.56 -78.94
CA SER A 2 -15.18 32.67 -80.08
C SER A 2 -13.87 31.91 -79.84
N THR A 3 -14.02 30.67 -79.31
CA THR A 3 -13.36 29.34 -79.57
C THR A 3 -11.98 29.28 -80.25
N PRO A 4 -11.13 28.23 -80.04
CA PRO A 4 -11.43 26.75 -80.10
C PRO A 4 -10.76 25.90 -78.98
N VAL A 5 -11.16 24.67 -78.62
CA VAL A 5 -11.37 23.35 -79.29
C VAL A 5 -10.10 22.64 -79.79
N GLN A 6 -9.73 21.54 -79.11
CA GLN A 6 -9.02 20.29 -79.55
C GLN A 6 -9.00 19.37 -78.29
N SER A 7 -9.62 18.19 -78.14
CA SER A 7 -9.77 16.91 -78.89
C SER A 7 -8.58 15.93 -78.80
N ASP A 8 -8.86 14.75 -78.22
CA ASP A 8 -8.19 13.42 -78.25
C ASP A 8 -6.78 13.32 -77.61
N ASP A 9 -6.34 12.23 -76.97
CA ASP A 9 -6.62 10.80 -77.21
C ASP A 9 -6.27 9.96 -75.96
N GLY A 10 -6.84 8.76 -75.86
CA GLY A 10 -6.74 7.89 -74.70
C GLY A 10 -5.42 7.11 -74.55
N SER A 11 -5.13 6.68 -73.32
CA SER A 11 -4.48 5.39 -73.09
C SER A 11 -4.75 4.90 -71.67
N HIS A 12 -5.33 3.70 -71.60
CA HIS A 12 -5.36 2.86 -70.41
C HIS A 12 -3.94 2.45 -70.01
N GLN A 13 -3.57 2.71 -68.76
CA GLN A 13 -2.61 1.88 -68.02
C GLN A 13 -3.19 1.61 -66.63
N THR A 14 -3.85 0.47 -66.52
CA THR A 14 -3.85 -0.36 -65.32
C THR A 14 -2.44 -0.88 -65.12
N GLU A 15 -1.77 -0.55 -64.01
CA GLU A 15 -0.76 -1.44 -63.45
C GLU A 15 -0.58 -1.15 -61.96
N ASP A 16 -0.78 -2.23 -61.22
CA ASP A 16 -0.64 -2.40 -59.79
C ASP A 16 0.74 -1.96 -59.27
N SER A 17 0.74 -1.32 -58.10
CA SER A 17 1.83 -1.52 -57.12
C SER A 17 1.42 -0.97 -55.75
N HIS A 18 0.38 -1.57 -55.14
CA HIS A 18 0.38 -1.75 -53.69
C HIS A 18 1.44 -2.80 -53.35
N SER A 19 2.72 -2.41 -53.34
CA SER A 19 3.73 -3.15 -52.57
C SER A 19 3.76 -2.58 -51.17
N ASP A 20 2.65 -2.76 -50.45
CA ASP A 20 2.66 -2.60 -49.01
C ASP A 20 3.65 -3.62 -48.46
N SER A 21 4.59 -3.07 -47.70
CA SER A 21 5.75 -3.75 -47.17
C SER A 21 5.32 -4.91 -46.27
N GLU A 22 5.20 -6.11 -46.84
CA GLU A 22 5.49 -7.32 -46.09
C GLU A 22 6.97 -7.26 -45.73
N LEU A 23 7.26 -6.63 -44.59
CA LEU A 23 8.47 -6.87 -43.86
C LEU A 23 8.53 -8.38 -43.65
N SER A 24 9.25 -9.07 -44.55
CA SER A 24 9.49 -10.49 -44.48
C SER A 24 9.80 -10.86 -43.04
N TYR A 25 9.10 -11.87 -42.53
CA TYR A 25 9.25 -12.37 -41.17
C TYR A 25 10.73 -12.50 -40.76
N ASP A 26 11.58 -12.88 -41.70
CA ASP A 26 13.03 -13.00 -41.52
C ASP A 26 13.72 -11.65 -41.27
N ASN A 27 13.31 -10.59 -41.98
CA ASN A 27 13.85 -9.25 -41.79
C ASN A 27 13.40 -8.64 -40.44
N MET A 28 12.20 -8.99 -39.98
CA MET A 28 11.74 -8.62 -38.65
C MET A 28 12.54 -9.38 -37.58
N LYS A 29 12.69 -10.70 -37.76
CA LYS A 29 13.46 -11.59 -36.88
C LYS A 29 14.92 -11.15 -36.74
N ASP A 30 15.57 -10.74 -37.83
CA ASP A 30 16.97 -10.28 -37.80
C ASP A 30 17.12 -8.95 -37.04
N LYS A 31 16.17 -8.01 -37.18
CA LYS A 31 16.14 -6.78 -36.39
C LYS A 31 15.94 -7.05 -34.90
N ILE A 32 15.12 -8.03 -34.57
CA ILE A 32 14.87 -8.47 -33.19
C ILE A 32 16.12 -9.12 -32.62
N ASP A 33 16.73 -10.05 -33.36
CA ASP A 33 17.95 -10.74 -32.93
C ASP A 33 19.11 -9.75 -32.74
N ALA A 34 19.18 -8.68 -33.55
CA ALA A 34 20.13 -7.59 -33.37
C ALA A 34 19.85 -6.75 -32.11
N GLN A 35 18.59 -6.41 -31.83
CA GLN A 35 18.23 -5.67 -30.60
C GLN A 35 18.43 -6.50 -29.33
N ILE A 36 18.11 -7.80 -29.36
CA ILE A 36 18.39 -8.71 -28.24
C ILE A 36 19.90 -8.83 -28.00
N ALA A 37 20.69 -8.97 -29.06
CA ALA A 37 22.16 -9.01 -28.94
C ALA A 37 22.73 -7.68 -28.40
N LEU A 38 22.14 -6.54 -28.78
CA LEU A 38 22.49 -5.22 -28.27
C LEU A 38 22.16 -5.07 -26.77
N LEU A 39 21.00 -5.57 -26.34
CA LEU A 39 20.50 -5.40 -24.98
C LEU A 39 21.08 -6.41 -23.97
N PHE A 40 21.35 -7.64 -24.41
CA PHE A 40 21.72 -8.75 -23.52
C PHE A 40 23.12 -9.33 -23.79
N GLY A 41 23.85 -8.77 -24.75
CA GLY A 41 25.15 -9.28 -25.18
C GLY A 41 25.04 -10.55 -26.05
N PRO A 42 26.10 -10.88 -26.79
CA PRO A 42 26.09 -11.98 -27.76
C PRO A 42 25.91 -13.37 -27.12
N GLU A 43 26.19 -13.51 -25.83
CA GLU A 43 26.13 -14.78 -25.09
C GLU A 43 24.72 -15.13 -24.56
N SER A 44 23.74 -14.23 -24.73
CA SER A 44 22.35 -14.45 -24.28
C SER A 44 21.57 -15.51 -25.08
N ARG A 45 22.17 -16.08 -26.13
CA ARG A 45 21.54 -17.03 -27.07
C ARG A 45 21.41 -18.45 -26.51
N ASP A 46 22.23 -18.81 -25.53
CA ASP A 46 22.35 -20.20 -25.04
C ASP A 46 21.57 -20.42 -23.74
N GLY A 47 20.24 -20.45 -23.87
CA GLY A 47 19.34 -20.91 -22.82
C GLY A 47 17.88 -21.00 -23.28
N PRO A 48 17.07 -21.93 -22.71
CA PRO A 48 15.65 -22.04 -23.04
C PRO A 48 14.81 -20.86 -22.50
N ILE A 49 15.25 -20.23 -21.40
CA ILE A 49 14.53 -19.16 -20.71
C ILE A 49 14.63 -17.80 -21.45
N PRO A 50 15.80 -17.36 -21.96
CA PRO A 50 15.91 -16.13 -22.75
C PRO A 50 15.09 -16.15 -24.05
N LYS A 51 15.04 -17.29 -24.77
CA LYS A 51 14.25 -17.41 -26.01
C LYS A 51 12.74 -17.32 -25.78
N LEU A 52 12.24 -17.88 -24.68
CA LEU A 52 10.83 -17.77 -24.32
C LEU A 52 10.48 -16.33 -23.89
N LYS A 53 11.35 -15.68 -23.10
CA LYS A 53 11.20 -14.27 -22.70
C LYS A 53 11.21 -13.33 -23.90
N ALA A 54 12.13 -13.53 -24.84
CA ALA A 54 12.20 -12.78 -26.09
C ALA A 54 10.93 -12.95 -26.94
N ARG A 55 10.40 -14.17 -27.05
CA ARG A 55 9.13 -14.41 -27.78
C ARG A 55 7.91 -13.78 -27.11
N VAL A 56 7.83 -13.81 -25.78
CA VAL A 56 6.74 -13.15 -25.03
C VAL A 56 6.82 -11.63 -25.17
N MET A 57 8.02 -11.06 -25.06
CA MET A 57 8.24 -9.63 -25.34
C MET A 57 7.85 -9.26 -26.75
N LEU A 58 8.21 -10.09 -27.73
CA LEU A 58 7.91 -9.81 -29.12
C LEU A 58 6.40 -9.81 -29.37
N ARG A 59 5.69 -10.77 -28.78
CA ARG A 59 4.24 -10.83 -28.86
C ARG A 59 3.60 -9.61 -28.20
N ASN A 60 4.13 -9.14 -27.08
CA ASN A 60 3.67 -7.91 -26.41
C ASN A 60 3.99 -6.66 -27.22
N LEU A 61 5.18 -6.53 -27.80
CA LEU A 61 5.58 -5.40 -28.65
C LEU A 61 4.80 -5.35 -29.97
N GLN A 62 4.45 -6.51 -30.54
CA GLN A 62 3.57 -6.61 -31.71
C GLN A 62 2.12 -6.29 -31.38
N PHE A 63 1.66 -6.62 -30.17
CA PHE A 63 0.34 -6.24 -29.67
C PHE A 63 0.26 -4.73 -29.37
N LEU A 64 1.37 -4.16 -28.87
CA LEU A 64 1.54 -2.76 -28.51
C LEU A 64 2.11 -1.96 -29.68
N ASN A 65 1.51 -2.02 -30.88
CA ASN A 65 1.76 -1.02 -31.94
C ASN A 65 1.29 0.41 -31.55
N ASP A 66 1.27 0.68 -30.25
CA ASP A 66 0.91 1.89 -29.58
C ASP A 66 2.19 2.71 -29.38
N LYS A 67 2.24 3.85 -30.08
CA LYS A 67 3.37 4.79 -30.03
C LYS A 67 3.57 5.41 -28.63
N ALA A 68 2.68 5.12 -27.68
CA ALA A 68 2.71 5.67 -26.32
C ALA A 68 3.66 4.95 -25.35
N VAL A 69 4.08 3.70 -25.62
CA VAL A 69 4.98 2.97 -24.71
C VAL A 69 6.39 3.53 -24.84
N GLN A 70 6.89 4.19 -23.78
CA GLN A 70 8.21 4.81 -23.82
C GLN A 70 9.31 3.74 -23.66
N GLN A 71 10.46 3.99 -24.27
CA GLN A 71 11.63 3.10 -24.22
C GLN A 71 12.07 2.79 -22.77
N ASP A 72 11.85 3.73 -21.85
CA ASP A 72 12.11 3.56 -20.41
C ASP A 72 11.17 2.53 -19.76
N ASP A 73 9.91 2.44 -20.19
CA ASP A 73 8.94 1.45 -19.69
C ASP A 73 9.36 0.03 -20.08
N LEU A 74 9.83 -0.11 -21.32
CA LEU A 74 10.36 -1.39 -21.81
C LEU A 74 11.63 -1.78 -21.08
N HIS A 75 12.51 -0.82 -20.78
CA HIS A 75 13.71 -1.05 -19.98
C HIS A 75 13.40 -1.44 -18.54
N ASP A 76 12.40 -0.84 -17.89
CA ASP A 76 11.98 -1.22 -16.53
C ASP A 76 11.35 -2.62 -16.52
N MET A 77 10.51 -2.96 -17.50
CA MET A 77 9.98 -4.33 -17.66
C MET A 77 11.11 -5.35 -17.88
N LEU A 78 12.14 -4.98 -18.65
CA LEU A 78 13.24 -5.85 -19.01
C LEU A 78 14.26 -6.06 -17.90
N ARG A 79 14.65 -5.00 -17.19
CA ARG A 79 15.51 -5.11 -16.00
C ARG A 79 14.91 -6.13 -15.04
N HIS A 80 13.60 -6.07 -14.83
CA HIS A 80 12.93 -6.91 -13.85
C HIS A 80 12.77 -8.38 -14.24
N LEU A 81 12.82 -8.72 -15.54
CA LEU A 81 12.93 -10.12 -15.97
C LEU A 81 14.32 -10.70 -15.69
N ASN A 82 15.34 -9.85 -15.52
CA ASN A 82 16.72 -10.22 -15.23
C ASN A 82 17.12 -9.99 -13.76
N ASP A 83 16.34 -9.23 -12.98
CA ASP A 83 16.64 -8.89 -11.60
C ASP A 83 16.47 -10.09 -10.66
N ARG A 84 17.50 -10.96 -10.67
CA ARG A 84 18.03 -11.60 -9.46
C ARG A 84 18.97 -10.67 -8.69
N GLU A 85 19.19 -9.44 -9.16
CA GLU A 85 19.91 -8.45 -8.37
C GLU A 85 19.12 -8.24 -7.07
N LYS A 86 19.75 -8.60 -5.97
CA LYS A 86 19.17 -8.44 -4.63
C LYS A 86 18.76 -6.97 -4.52
N PRO A 87 17.49 -6.65 -4.22
CA PRO A 87 17.09 -5.27 -4.00
C PRO A 87 18.08 -4.68 -2.99
N SER A 88 18.67 -3.54 -3.35
CA SER A 88 19.57 -2.80 -2.47
C SER A 88 18.87 -2.68 -1.10
N VAL A 89 19.49 -3.26 -0.06
CA VAL A 89 18.95 -3.29 1.31
C VAL A 89 19.02 -1.92 1.99
N VAL A 90 19.51 -0.90 1.27
CA VAL A 90 19.59 0.47 1.75
C VAL A 90 18.16 0.94 1.98
N SER A 91 17.77 1.06 3.25
CA SER A 91 16.46 1.56 3.64
C SER A 91 16.52 3.08 3.60
N PRO A 92 15.96 3.72 2.55
CA PRO A 92 16.18 5.14 2.31
C PRO A 92 15.52 6.03 3.37
N TYR A 93 14.69 5.49 4.28
CA TYR A 93 14.08 6.25 5.38
C TYR A 93 14.84 6.14 6.71
N LEU A 94 15.87 5.31 6.79
CA LEU A 94 16.69 5.14 8.00
C LEU A 94 18.17 5.50 7.75
N ASP A 95 18.64 5.35 6.51
CA ASP A 95 20.02 5.66 6.14
C ASP A 95 20.27 7.14 5.84
N GLU A 96 19.23 7.89 5.50
CA GLU A 96 19.29 9.34 5.25
C GLU A 96 18.96 10.19 6.48
N ASP A 97 18.87 9.61 7.68
CA ASP A 97 18.71 10.40 8.91
C ASP A 97 20.01 11.19 9.14
N PRO A 98 20.02 12.53 8.91
CA PRO A 98 21.23 13.35 9.12
C PRO A 98 21.70 13.29 10.57
N ASP A 99 20.82 12.90 11.49
CA ASP A 99 21.08 12.88 12.91
C ASP A 99 21.46 11.49 13.45
N ILE A 100 21.71 10.50 12.58
CA ILE A 100 22.04 9.14 13.01
C ILE A 100 23.24 9.07 13.97
N ALA A 101 24.24 9.94 13.78
CA ALA A 101 25.41 10.03 14.64
C ALA A 101 25.05 10.57 16.04
N GLU A 102 24.20 11.60 16.09
CA GLU A 102 23.74 12.19 17.34
C GLU A 102 22.80 11.24 18.10
N ARG A 103 21.95 10.50 17.38
CA ARG A 103 21.09 9.46 17.98
C ARG A 103 21.94 8.36 18.64
N LYS A 104 23.06 7.96 18.02
CA LYS A 104 24.02 7.03 18.62
C LYS A 104 24.70 7.61 19.87
N GLU A 105 25.03 8.90 19.87
CA GLU A 105 25.52 9.57 21.07
C GLU A 105 24.47 9.55 22.19
N PHE A 106 23.21 9.84 21.86
CA PHE A 106 22.11 9.82 22.82
C PHE A 106 21.94 8.43 23.45
N PHE A 107 21.94 7.35 22.66
CA PHE A 107 21.86 6.00 23.20
C PHE A 107 23.08 5.63 24.05
N THR A 108 24.28 6.05 23.65
CA THR A 108 25.50 5.86 24.44
C THR A 108 25.41 6.59 25.78
N TRP A 109 24.90 7.83 25.78
CA TRP A 109 24.64 8.61 26.99
C TRP A 109 23.62 7.90 27.88
N LEU A 110 22.51 7.43 27.32
CA LEU A 110 21.44 6.76 28.07
C LEU A 110 21.94 5.45 28.72
N LYS A 111 22.86 4.73 28.05
CA LYS A 111 23.53 3.52 28.57
C LYS A 111 24.53 3.80 29.69
N THR A 112 25.25 4.92 29.60
CA THR A 112 26.40 5.21 30.49
C THR A 112 26.06 6.14 31.65
N SER A 113 24.91 6.81 31.60
CA SER A 113 24.43 7.72 32.63
C SER A 113 23.80 7.00 33.81
N LYS A 114 23.99 7.57 35.00
CA LYS A 114 23.37 7.08 36.23
C LYS A 114 22.12 7.91 36.53
N PHE A 115 21.01 7.22 36.78
CA PHE A 115 19.71 7.82 37.08
C PHE A 115 19.30 7.48 38.51
N VAL A 116 18.47 8.33 39.12
CA VAL A 116 17.98 8.12 40.49
C VAL A 116 16.62 7.41 40.43
N PRO A 117 16.53 6.10 40.75
CA PRO A 117 15.26 5.38 40.76
C PRO A 117 14.45 5.75 42.02
N GLY A 118 13.71 6.85 41.95
CA GLY A 118 12.82 7.30 43.03
C GLY A 118 13.53 7.98 44.21
N HIS A 119 12.74 8.47 45.17
CA HIS A 119 13.28 9.20 46.31
C HIS A 119 14.13 8.28 47.20
N ASN A 120 15.38 8.69 47.48
CA ASN A 120 16.33 8.07 48.41
C ASN A 120 17.10 6.83 47.93
N ARG A 121 17.14 6.54 46.62
CA ARG A 121 18.09 5.53 46.08
C ARG A 121 19.34 6.18 45.50
N PRO A 122 20.51 5.51 45.57
CA PRO A 122 21.70 6.00 44.90
C PRO A 122 21.49 6.01 43.37
N PRO A 123 22.17 6.90 42.63
CA PRO A 123 22.16 6.86 41.17
C PRO A 123 22.72 5.52 40.64
N GLU A 124 21.94 4.84 39.82
CA GLU A 124 22.27 3.55 39.20
C GLU A 124 22.21 3.65 37.67
N LEU A 125 22.99 2.82 36.96
CA LEU A 125 22.85 2.71 35.51
C LEU A 125 21.47 2.14 35.17
N LEU A 126 20.95 2.47 33.98
CA LEU A 126 19.73 1.81 33.51
C LEU A 126 19.97 0.29 33.42
N ASP A 127 18.99 -0.46 33.90
CA ASP A 127 18.96 -1.91 33.69
C ASP A 127 18.95 -2.18 32.17
N PRO A 128 19.91 -2.94 31.62
CA PRO A 128 19.92 -3.30 30.21
C PRO A 128 18.62 -3.97 29.74
N THR A 129 17.86 -4.57 30.67
CA THR A 129 16.56 -5.19 30.40
C THR A 129 15.39 -4.19 30.29
N ILE A 130 15.63 -2.89 30.51
CA ILE A 130 14.56 -1.89 30.42
C ILE A 130 14.16 -1.56 28.96
N PHE A 131 14.96 -1.96 27.97
CA PHE A 131 14.65 -1.73 26.56
C PHE A 131 14.04 -2.98 25.91
N THR A 132 12.70 -2.99 25.83
CA THR A 132 11.99 -3.89 24.93
C THR A 132 12.15 -3.40 23.49
N PRO A 133 11.94 -4.25 22.46
CA PRO A 133 12.01 -3.80 21.07
C PRO A 133 11.06 -2.63 20.76
N LEU A 134 9.87 -2.58 21.39
CA LEU A 134 8.92 -1.49 21.22
C LEU A 134 9.41 -0.17 21.83
N VAL A 135 9.98 -0.22 23.03
CA VAL A 135 10.57 0.96 23.64
C VAL A 135 11.75 1.43 22.80
N TRP A 136 12.68 0.53 22.45
CA TRP A 136 13.84 0.87 21.63
C TRP A 136 13.45 1.49 20.29
N SER A 137 12.45 0.93 19.60
CA SER A 137 11.95 1.48 18.33
C SER A 137 11.29 2.85 18.50
N ALA A 138 10.54 3.07 19.60
CA ALA A 138 9.96 4.38 19.90
C ALA A 138 11.04 5.48 20.06
N PHE A 139 12.16 5.16 20.72
CA PHE A 139 13.33 6.07 20.82
C PHE A 139 14.05 6.24 19.49
N THR A 140 14.15 5.15 18.72
CA THR A 140 14.83 5.14 17.42
C THR A 140 14.15 6.08 16.41
N ILE A 141 12.82 6.20 16.45
CA ILE A 141 12.07 7.06 15.52
C ILE A 141 11.68 8.41 16.11
N ALA A 142 12.00 8.68 17.37
CA ALA A 142 11.69 9.95 18.02
C ALA A 142 12.41 11.12 17.30
N PRO A 143 11.77 12.30 17.17
CA PRO A 143 12.45 13.49 16.68
C PRO A 143 13.66 13.83 17.55
N MET A 144 14.76 14.25 16.95
CA MET A 144 15.99 14.51 17.70
C MET A 144 15.87 15.70 18.64
N GLU A 145 15.08 16.70 18.29
CA GLU A 145 14.73 17.82 19.17
C GLU A 145 14.12 17.31 20.48
N GLN A 146 13.25 16.32 20.38
CA GLN A 146 12.59 15.73 21.55
C GLN A 146 13.54 14.86 22.36
N LEU A 147 14.48 14.15 21.73
CA LEU A 147 15.53 13.44 22.46
C LEU A 147 16.49 14.39 23.19
N ARG A 148 16.82 15.53 22.58
CA ARG A 148 17.61 16.59 23.23
C ARG A 148 16.87 17.16 24.44
N GLU A 149 15.58 17.47 24.31
CA GLU A 149 14.74 17.94 25.42
C GLU A 149 14.60 16.86 26.51
N PHE A 150 14.38 15.60 26.13
CA PHE A 150 14.30 14.46 27.02
C PHE A 150 15.58 14.31 27.87
N ARG A 151 16.75 14.53 27.25
CA ARG A 151 18.06 14.53 27.93
C ARG A 151 18.14 15.57 29.05
N LEU A 152 17.45 16.70 28.94
CA LEU A 152 17.43 17.75 29.98
C LEU A 152 16.57 17.38 31.20
N HIS A 153 15.72 16.36 31.09
CA HIS A 153 14.80 15.91 32.14
C HIS A 153 15.27 14.63 32.85
N GLU A 154 16.56 14.58 33.21
CA GLU A 154 17.28 13.38 33.69
C GLU A 154 16.60 12.63 34.85
N THR A 155 15.87 13.32 35.74
CA THR A 155 15.33 12.72 36.97
C THR A 155 14.17 11.75 36.76
N ASN A 156 13.48 11.79 35.62
CA ASN A 156 12.26 10.98 35.39
C ASN A 156 12.42 9.88 34.34
N ILE A 157 13.60 9.73 33.74
CA ILE A 157 13.83 8.85 32.60
C ILE A 157 13.46 7.38 32.87
N PRO A 158 13.91 6.74 33.97
CA PRO A 158 13.52 5.35 34.25
C PRO A 158 12.01 5.15 34.38
N ALA A 159 11.30 6.12 34.98
CA ALA A 159 9.86 6.06 35.14
C ALA A 159 9.12 6.19 33.80
N ILE A 160 9.60 7.07 32.91
CA ILE A 160 9.04 7.22 31.56
C ILE A 160 9.23 5.94 30.76
N ILE A 161 10.44 5.35 30.78
CA ILE A 161 10.71 4.10 30.07
C ILE A 161 9.79 2.98 30.58
N SER A 162 9.67 2.81 31.90
CA SER A 162 8.78 1.80 32.49
C SER A 162 7.31 2.02 32.11
N SER A 163 6.85 3.27 32.06
CA SER A 163 5.51 3.63 31.60
C SER A 163 5.29 3.24 30.13
N LEU A 164 6.27 3.52 29.26
CA LEU A 164 6.25 3.13 27.84
C LEU A 164 6.22 1.61 27.67
N GLN A 165 7.01 0.85 28.44
CA GLN A 165 6.99 -0.62 28.42
C GLN A 165 5.59 -1.18 28.69
N GLY A 166 4.83 -0.56 29.61
CA GLY A 166 3.48 -1.02 29.97
C GLY A 166 2.41 -0.65 28.93
N CYS A 167 2.56 0.47 28.21
CA CYS A 167 1.50 0.99 27.35
C CYS A 167 1.71 0.73 25.85
N LEU A 168 2.95 0.65 25.37
CA LEU A 168 3.25 0.45 23.95
C LEU A 168 2.72 -0.87 23.37
N PRO A 169 2.80 -2.03 24.07
CA PRO A 169 2.22 -3.26 23.54
C PRO A 169 0.72 -3.15 23.31
N VAL A 170 0.00 -2.49 24.21
CA VAL A 170 -1.45 -2.27 24.08
C VAL A 170 -1.73 -1.36 22.88
N LEU A 171 -0.99 -0.26 22.74
CA LEU A 171 -1.13 0.65 21.60
C LEU A 171 -0.91 -0.09 20.27
N MET A 172 0.16 -0.88 20.17
CA MET A 172 0.49 -1.60 18.95
C MET A 172 -0.48 -2.72 18.62
N ASN A 173 -0.97 -3.47 19.61
CA ASN A 173 -1.99 -4.49 19.36
C ASN A 173 -3.28 -3.87 18.84
N VAL A 174 -3.74 -2.78 19.46
CA VAL A 174 -4.94 -2.07 19.00
C VAL A 174 -4.74 -1.48 17.60
N PHE A 175 -3.60 -0.85 17.35
CA PHE A 175 -3.27 -0.23 16.07
C PHE A 175 -3.11 -1.25 14.93
N LEU A 176 -2.55 -2.42 15.20
CA LEU A 176 -2.42 -3.50 14.21
C LEU A 176 -3.67 -4.41 14.17
N ALA A 177 -4.76 -4.01 14.84
CA ALA A 177 -6.00 -4.78 14.98
C ALA A 177 -5.78 -6.22 15.48
N ARG A 178 -4.74 -6.45 16.30
CA ARG A 178 -4.48 -7.72 16.97
C ARG A 178 -5.28 -7.82 18.25
N SER A 179 -5.90 -8.97 18.50
CA SER A 179 -6.68 -9.26 19.70
C SER A 179 -5.92 -8.87 20.98
N PRO A 180 -6.36 -7.83 21.73
CA PRO A 180 -5.64 -7.34 22.91
C PRO A 180 -5.53 -8.38 24.04
N GLY A 181 -6.40 -9.40 24.00
CA GLY A 181 -6.45 -10.49 24.98
C GLY A 181 -5.23 -11.40 24.97
N ALA A 182 -4.40 -11.37 23.91
CA ALA A 182 -3.16 -12.14 23.91
C ALA A 182 -2.16 -11.58 24.94
N ALA A 183 -1.97 -10.25 25.03
CA ALA A 183 -0.85 -9.62 25.73
C ALA A 183 -0.97 -9.51 27.27
N LEU A 184 -2.10 -9.91 27.84
CA LEU A 184 -2.34 -9.88 29.29
C LEU A 184 -2.77 -11.29 29.67
N GLY A 185 -1.83 -12.11 30.17
CA GLY A 185 -2.01 -13.51 30.55
C GLY A 185 -2.96 -13.76 31.72
N ASN A 186 -4.16 -13.20 31.68
CA ASN A 186 -5.27 -13.66 32.50
C ASN A 186 -5.99 -14.79 31.75
N GLU A 187 -5.50 -16.01 31.97
CA GLU A 187 -6.33 -17.22 31.87
C GLU A 187 -7.44 -17.11 32.91
N ASP A 188 -8.57 -16.50 32.54
CA ASP A 188 -9.90 -16.75 33.12
C ASP A 188 -10.89 -15.75 32.52
N THR A 189 -11.39 -16.03 31.32
CA THR A 189 -12.73 -15.55 30.95
C THR A 189 -13.41 -16.59 30.06
N PRO A 190 -14.56 -17.14 30.46
CA PRO A 190 -15.25 -18.17 29.69
C PRO A 190 -15.79 -17.56 28.40
N THR A 191 -15.64 -18.30 27.31
CA THR A 191 -16.27 -18.08 26.00
C THR A 191 -17.79 -17.99 26.15
N ASN A 192 -18.31 -16.78 26.36
CA ASN A 192 -19.75 -16.54 26.39
C ASN A 192 -20.26 -16.40 24.95
N LYS A 193 -20.75 -17.52 24.40
CA LYS A 193 -21.76 -17.52 23.34
C LYS A 193 -23.00 -16.75 23.85
N ARG A 194 -23.08 -15.45 23.58
CA ARG A 194 -24.31 -14.69 23.85
C ARG A 194 -25.35 -15.00 22.78
N LYS A 195 -26.27 -15.86 23.20
CA LYS A 195 -27.62 -16.06 22.66
C LYS A 195 -28.27 -14.70 22.41
N ARG A 196 -28.71 -14.47 21.16
CA ARG A 196 -29.60 -13.36 20.78
C ARG A 196 -30.89 -13.46 21.58
N GLU A 197 -31.18 -12.45 22.39
CA GLU A 197 -32.55 -12.11 22.79
C GLU A 197 -32.76 -10.65 22.38
N ASN A 198 -33.81 -10.48 21.58
CA ASN A 198 -34.22 -9.25 20.92
C ASN A 198 -35.00 -8.34 21.87
N ASP A 199 -35.06 -7.08 21.41
CA ASP A 199 -36.07 -6.06 21.65
C ASP A 199 -35.79 -5.02 22.76
N GLU A 200 -35.91 -3.76 22.32
CA GLU A 200 -35.86 -2.48 23.06
C GLU A 200 -34.56 -1.64 23.02
N ASP A 201 -33.85 -1.55 21.88
CA ASP A 201 -32.83 -0.49 21.65
C ASP A 201 -32.65 -0.04 20.18
N GLU A 202 -33.70 -0.14 19.35
CA GLU A 202 -33.64 0.12 17.90
C GLU A 202 -33.49 1.59 17.46
N ALA A 203 -33.67 2.56 18.36
CA ALA A 203 -33.66 3.98 17.98
C ALA A 203 -32.25 4.63 18.01
N ALA A 204 -31.33 4.14 18.86
CA ALA A 204 -29.98 4.71 18.97
C ALA A 204 -28.99 4.11 17.95
N GLY A 205 -29.14 2.82 17.61
CA GLY A 205 -28.26 2.10 16.69
C GLY A 205 -28.34 2.56 15.23
N LYS A 206 -29.56 2.88 14.73
CA LYS A 206 -29.77 3.32 13.33
C LYS A 206 -29.09 4.65 13.01
N SER A 207 -28.89 5.52 13.99
CA SER A 207 -28.27 6.84 13.78
C SER A 207 -26.76 6.78 13.58
N LYS A 208 -26.08 5.79 14.17
CA LYS A 208 -24.61 5.63 14.11
C LYS A 208 -24.17 5.02 12.80
N ASN A 209 -24.77 3.89 12.39
CA ASN A 209 -24.47 3.26 11.08
C ASN A 209 -24.69 4.24 9.92
N ARG A 210 -25.74 5.08 9.99
CA ARG A 210 -26.02 6.07 8.94
C ARG A 210 -25.00 7.21 8.87
N ARG A 211 -24.39 7.59 10.01
CA ARG A 211 -23.37 8.65 10.07
C ARG A 211 -22.04 8.15 9.50
N ASP A 212 -21.67 6.92 9.82
CA ASP A 212 -20.43 6.29 9.33
C ASP A 212 -20.49 6.09 7.80
N GLN A 213 -21.65 5.66 7.28
CA GLN A 213 -21.87 5.54 5.85
C GLN A 213 -21.76 6.89 5.11
N LYS A 214 -22.22 7.98 5.72
CA LYS A 214 -22.11 9.33 5.13
C LYS A 214 -20.66 9.77 5.01
N ASN A 215 -19.86 9.66 6.07
CA ASN A 215 -18.47 10.12 6.06
C ASN A 215 -17.59 9.25 5.16
N ARG A 216 -17.87 7.93 5.13
CA ARG A 216 -17.28 7.00 4.17
C ARG A 216 -17.60 7.39 2.73
N LYS A 217 -18.84 7.78 2.44
CA LYS A 217 -19.25 8.29 1.12
C LYS A 217 -18.50 9.57 0.75
N LEU A 218 -18.32 10.50 1.69
CA LEU A 218 -17.56 11.74 1.44
C LEU A 218 -16.09 11.46 1.09
N ALA A 219 -15.44 10.51 1.76
CA ALA A 219 -14.08 10.10 1.43
C ALA A 219 -14.02 9.40 0.05
N TYR A 220 -14.99 8.53 -0.24
CA TYR A 220 -15.11 7.87 -1.54
C TYR A 220 -15.30 8.86 -2.69
N GLU A 221 -16.20 9.84 -2.53
CA GLU A 221 -16.47 10.90 -3.50
C GLU A 221 -15.24 11.81 -3.69
N ARG A 222 -14.56 12.19 -2.60
CA ARG A 222 -13.28 12.94 -2.63
C ARG A 222 -12.25 12.21 -3.49
N ASP A 223 -12.15 10.90 -3.30
CA ASP A 223 -11.18 10.04 -3.98
C ASP A 223 -11.65 9.55 -5.36
N LYS A 224 -12.75 10.14 -5.87
CA LYS A 224 -13.33 9.86 -7.19
C LYS A 224 -13.69 8.39 -7.42
N GLY A 225 -14.04 7.67 -6.36
CA GLY A 225 -14.39 6.26 -6.41
C GLY A 225 -13.26 5.34 -6.87
N ALA A 226 -12.00 5.76 -6.71
CA ALA A 226 -10.83 4.97 -7.08
C ALA A 226 -9.80 4.95 -5.94
N CYS A 227 -8.87 4.00 -6.00
CA CYS A 227 -7.70 4.01 -5.11
C CYS A 227 -6.86 5.25 -5.40
N VAL A 228 -6.61 6.09 -4.39
CA VAL A 228 -5.85 7.34 -4.56
C VAL A 228 -4.40 7.14 -5.01
N LEU A 229 -3.85 5.94 -4.78
CA LEU A 229 -2.47 5.59 -5.12
C LEU A 229 -2.38 4.87 -6.46
N THR A 230 -3.25 3.89 -6.70
CA THR A 230 -3.13 3.00 -7.87
C THR A 230 -4.09 3.34 -8.99
N GLY A 231 -5.09 4.21 -8.76
CA GLY A 231 -6.18 4.43 -9.70
C GLY A 231 -7.12 3.23 -9.87
N ALA A 232 -6.93 2.15 -9.08
CA ALA A 232 -7.75 0.95 -9.22
C ALA A 232 -9.23 1.24 -8.90
N PRO A 233 -10.16 0.68 -9.70
CA PRO A 233 -11.59 0.78 -9.40
C PRO A 233 -11.92 -0.04 -8.15
N PHE A 234 -13.08 0.25 -7.55
CA PHE A 234 -13.59 -0.44 -6.36
C PHE A 234 -12.64 -0.37 -5.14
N PRO A 235 -12.23 0.85 -4.71
CA PRO A 235 -11.39 0.98 -3.53
C PRO A 235 -12.14 0.61 -2.25
N GLN A 236 -11.37 0.24 -1.24
CA GLN A 236 -11.81 0.19 0.14
C GLN A 236 -11.52 1.54 0.78
N VAL A 237 -12.57 2.18 1.31
CA VAL A 237 -12.40 3.35 2.19
C VAL A 237 -12.03 2.81 3.57
N CYS A 238 -10.78 3.04 3.97
CA CYS A 238 -10.26 2.57 5.24
C CYS A 238 -9.87 3.74 6.16
N HIS A 239 -9.90 3.49 7.46
CA HIS A 239 -9.46 4.47 8.44
C HIS A 239 -7.93 4.59 8.49
N ILE A 240 -7.41 5.80 8.70
CA ILE A 240 -5.98 6.07 8.89
C ILE A 240 -5.53 5.55 10.27
N ILE A 241 -6.28 5.93 11.31
CA ILE A 241 -6.21 5.33 12.63
C ILE A 241 -7.40 4.36 12.75
N PRO A 242 -7.15 3.06 12.96
CA PRO A 242 -8.19 2.02 12.90
C PRO A 242 -9.39 2.28 13.81
N HIS A 243 -10.57 1.85 13.37
CA HIS A 243 -11.80 1.95 14.17
C HIS A 243 -11.70 1.14 15.49
N SER A 244 -10.93 0.05 15.54
CA SER A 244 -10.64 -0.69 16.78
C SER A 244 -10.07 0.19 17.90
N ALA A 245 -9.32 1.25 17.56
CA ALA A 245 -8.78 2.20 18.53
C ALA A 245 -9.87 3.00 19.26
N ARG A 246 -11.05 3.16 18.65
CA ARG A 246 -12.22 3.76 19.29
C ARG A 246 -12.71 2.94 20.47
N GLN A 247 -12.78 1.61 20.32
CA GLN A 247 -13.22 0.70 21.37
C GLN A 247 -12.25 0.68 22.57
N HIS A 248 -10.97 0.99 22.31
CA HIS A 248 -9.91 1.07 23.31
C HIS A 248 -9.43 2.50 23.58
N LYS A 249 -10.26 3.52 23.29
CA LYS A 249 -9.88 4.95 23.31
C LYS A 249 -9.13 5.36 24.58
N ASN A 250 -9.58 4.95 25.76
CA ASN A 250 -8.92 5.32 27.02
C ASN A 250 -7.48 4.78 27.11
N ARG A 251 -7.26 3.53 26.66
CA ARG A 251 -5.94 2.90 26.66
C ARG A 251 -5.04 3.48 25.59
N VAL A 252 -5.57 3.70 24.38
CA VAL A 252 -4.84 4.36 23.28
C VAL A 252 -4.43 5.77 23.68
N ASN A 253 -5.36 6.58 24.19
CA ASN A 253 -5.09 7.95 24.63
C ASN A 253 -4.07 7.99 25.77
N GLN A 254 -4.17 7.06 26.73
CA GLN A 254 -3.16 6.94 27.78
C GLN A 254 -1.78 6.62 27.19
N ALA A 255 -1.68 5.63 26.30
CA ALA A 255 -0.42 5.24 25.68
C ALA A 255 0.19 6.39 24.87
N LEU A 256 -0.62 7.07 24.05
CA LEU A 256 -0.19 8.26 23.29
C LEU A 256 0.28 9.39 24.21
N ARG A 257 -0.39 9.65 25.34
CA ARG A 257 0.08 10.63 26.33
C ARG A 257 1.41 10.26 26.98
N GLN A 258 1.70 8.97 27.16
CA GLN A 258 3.03 8.54 27.62
C GLN A 258 4.06 8.72 26.50
N LEU A 259 3.68 8.41 25.26
CA LEU A 259 4.52 8.58 24.08
C LEU A 259 4.84 10.04 23.79
N TRP A 260 3.97 10.97 24.17
CA TRP A 260 4.20 12.41 24.09
C TRP A 260 5.49 12.84 24.79
N ALA A 261 5.88 12.19 25.90
CA ALA A 261 7.14 12.50 26.58
C ALA A 261 8.39 12.28 25.70
N LEU A 262 8.26 11.46 24.65
CA LEU A 262 9.35 11.08 23.75
C LEU A 262 9.17 11.68 22.34
N TRP A 263 7.93 11.78 21.88
CA TRP A 263 7.58 12.23 20.54
C TRP A 263 7.14 13.68 20.49
N GLY A 264 6.81 14.28 21.63
CA GLY A 264 6.48 15.69 21.75
C GLY A 264 5.14 16.09 21.13
N PRO A 265 5.03 17.35 20.70
CA PRO A 265 3.77 17.95 20.23
C PRO A 265 3.11 17.25 19.04
N GLN A 266 3.85 16.44 18.27
CA GLN A 266 3.27 15.70 17.13
C GLN A 266 2.16 14.71 17.55
N VAL A 267 2.06 14.38 18.84
CA VAL A 267 1.01 13.52 19.40
C VAL A 267 -0.24 14.32 19.82
N ASP A 268 -0.13 15.62 20.04
CA ASP A 268 -1.23 16.45 20.54
C ASP A 268 -2.36 16.62 19.52
N GLY A 269 -2.00 16.83 18.26
CA GLY A 269 -2.93 16.95 17.15
C GLY A 269 -3.82 15.70 17.01
N PRO A 270 -3.22 14.50 16.83
CA PRO A 270 -3.97 13.25 16.79
C PRO A 270 -4.85 13.02 18.01
N LEU A 271 -4.38 13.31 19.23
CA LEU A 271 -5.17 13.18 20.45
C LEU A 271 -6.42 14.07 20.46
N LYS A 272 -6.35 15.27 19.86
CA LYS A 272 -7.50 16.17 19.72
C LYS A 272 -8.43 15.74 18.61
N LEU A 273 -7.88 15.22 17.50
CA LEU A 273 -8.65 14.78 16.35
C LEU A 273 -9.37 13.44 16.56
N LEU A 274 -8.89 12.60 17.48
CA LEU A 274 -9.46 11.30 17.84
C LEU A 274 -10.35 11.39 19.09
N ASP A 275 -11.27 12.35 19.09
CA ASP A 275 -12.34 12.42 20.10
C ASP A 275 -13.46 11.40 19.81
N ASP A 276 -14.62 11.49 20.48
CA ASP A 276 -15.69 10.46 20.31
C ASP A 276 -16.32 10.44 18.91
N GLU A 277 -16.22 11.54 18.17
CA GLU A 277 -16.77 11.68 16.81
C GLU A 277 -15.68 11.62 15.74
N GLY A 278 -14.45 12.01 16.07
CA GLY A 278 -13.37 12.17 15.11
C GLY A 278 -12.80 10.89 14.48
N TYR A 279 -13.08 9.72 15.07
CA TYR A 279 -12.68 8.43 14.47
C TYR A 279 -13.38 8.20 13.12
N ASP A 280 -14.65 8.58 12.99
CA ASP A 280 -15.45 8.31 11.79
C ASP A 280 -15.61 9.53 10.91
N GLU A 281 -14.59 10.37 10.83
CA GLU A 281 -14.57 11.54 9.95
C GLU A 281 -13.78 11.32 8.66
N PRO A 282 -14.11 12.02 7.55
CA PRO A 282 -13.39 11.88 6.28
C PRO A 282 -11.88 12.17 6.40
N ARG A 283 -11.49 13.02 7.35
CA ARG A 283 -10.08 13.30 7.68
C ARG A 283 -9.31 12.12 8.25
N ASN A 284 -10.00 11.12 8.80
CA ASN A 284 -9.42 9.86 9.24
C ASN A 284 -9.66 8.75 8.20
N MET A 285 -9.99 9.06 6.94
CA MET A 285 -10.31 8.05 5.91
C MET A 285 -9.56 8.29 4.60
N ILE A 286 -9.19 7.19 3.94
CA ILE A 286 -8.51 7.17 2.63
C ILE A 286 -8.99 5.97 1.81
N SER A 287 -9.16 6.15 0.49
CA SER A 287 -9.58 5.09 -0.42
C SER A 287 -8.37 4.37 -1.02
N LEU A 288 -8.16 3.12 -0.63
CA LEU A 288 -7.04 2.29 -1.06
C LEU A 288 -7.55 1.02 -1.75
N ASN A 289 -6.80 0.47 -2.69
CA ASN A 289 -7.14 -0.85 -3.23
C ASN A 289 -6.87 -1.93 -2.16
N CYS A 290 -7.60 -3.04 -2.25
CA CYS A 290 -7.56 -4.12 -1.25
C CYS A 290 -6.11 -4.56 -0.89
N ALA A 291 -5.27 -4.82 -1.89
CA ALA A 291 -3.90 -5.26 -1.66
C ALA A 291 -3.05 -4.23 -0.88
N PHE A 292 -3.13 -2.94 -1.23
CA PHE A 292 -2.35 -1.92 -0.53
C PHE A 292 -2.91 -1.67 0.87
N HIS A 293 -4.23 -1.69 1.05
CA HIS A 293 -4.87 -1.61 2.37
C HIS A 293 -4.40 -2.74 3.29
N THR A 294 -4.35 -3.98 2.81
CA THR A 294 -3.82 -5.12 3.59
C THR A 294 -2.37 -4.92 4.01
N LEU A 295 -1.50 -4.48 3.08
CA LEU A 295 -0.09 -4.22 3.39
C LEU A 295 0.07 -3.08 4.41
N TRP A 296 -0.79 -2.06 4.33
CA TRP A 296 -0.77 -0.91 5.22
C TRP A 296 -1.23 -1.28 6.63
N GLY A 297 -2.30 -2.08 6.75
CA GLY A 297 -2.77 -2.62 8.02
C GLY A 297 -1.75 -3.55 8.70
N LYS A 298 -0.94 -4.27 7.89
CA LYS A 298 0.19 -5.07 8.38
C LYS A 298 1.47 -4.26 8.64
N ALA A 299 1.45 -2.94 8.48
CA ALA A 299 2.63 -2.08 8.60
C ALA A 299 3.83 -2.51 7.71
N MET A 300 3.56 -3.15 6.56
CA MET A 300 4.56 -3.47 5.54
C MET A 300 4.79 -2.31 4.57
N VAL A 301 3.82 -1.40 4.50
CA VAL A 301 3.94 -0.09 3.87
C VAL A 301 3.43 0.97 4.83
N ALA A 302 3.80 2.22 4.58
CA ALA A 302 3.28 3.38 5.29
C ALA A 302 3.12 4.56 4.35
N LEU A 303 2.34 5.55 4.81
CA LEU A 303 2.02 6.75 4.06
C LEU A 303 2.58 7.97 4.80
N GLU A 304 3.72 8.47 4.33
CA GLU A 304 4.39 9.64 4.90
C GLU A 304 3.78 10.93 4.34
N PRO A 305 3.18 11.81 5.15
CA PRO A 305 2.77 13.11 4.65
C PRO A 305 4.03 13.96 4.40
N VAL A 306 4.15 14.55 3.22
CA VAL A 306 5.33 15.34 2.83
C VAL A 306 5.02 16.83 2.83
N GLU A 307 3.87 17.19 2.25
CA GLU A 307 3.49 18.58 2.07
C GLU A 307 1.98 18.70 2.09
N LYS A 308 1.47 19.80 2.63
CA LYS A 308 0.03 20.07 2.72
C LYS A 308 -0.28 21.48 2.27
N GLY A 309 -1.24 21.59 1.37
CA GLY A 309 -1.91 22.84 1.04
C GLY A 309 -3.29 22.95 1.69
N LYS A 310 -4.03 24.00 1.32
CA LYS A 310 -5.39 24.22 1.82
C LYS A 310 -6.39 23.16 1.32
N THR A 311 -6.19 22.66 0.11
CA THR A 311 -7.13 21.77 -0.61
C THR A 311 -6.45 20.52 -1.16
N TRP A 312 -5.22 20.26 -0.73
CA TRP A 312 -4.45 19.10 -1.17
C TRP A 312 -3.44 18.67 -0.13
N ILE A 313 -3.02 17.41 -0.20
CA ILE A 313 -1.91 16.85 0.57
C ILE A 313 -1.10 15.92 -0.34
N ILE A 314 0.23 16.05 -0.29
CA ILE A 314 1.17 15.15 -0.95
C ILE A 314 1.62 14.10 0.06
N VAL A 315 1.44 12.85 -0.34
CA VAL A 315 1.78 11.68 0.47
C VAL A 315 2.83 10.86 -0.29
N GLN A 316 3.80 10.34 0.45
CA GLN A 316 4.87 9.52 -0.06
C GLN A 316 4.73 8.09 0.47
N VAL A 317 4.77 7.12 -0.45
CA VAL A 317 4.75 5.70 -0.10
C VAL A 317 6.11 5.32 0.47
N ARG A 318 6.08 4.66 1.63
CA ARG A 318 7.25 4.10 2.28
C ARG A 318 7.09 2.60 2.45
N TRP A 319 7.95 1.81 1.82
CA TRP A 319 8.00 0.37 2.02
C TRP A 319 8.78 0.08 3.30
N MET A 320 8.10 -0.55 4.26
CA MET A 320 8.69 -0.89 5.54
C MET A 320 9.51 -2.16 5.37
N HIS A 321 10.79 -2.11 5.73
CA HIS A 321 11.65 -3.29 5.67
C HIS A 321 11.30 -4.29 6.78
N ASN A 322 11.62 -5.56 6.55
CA ASN A 322 11.51 -6.59 7.57
C ASN A 322 12.55 -6.36 8.66
N SER A 323 12.31 -6.89 9.87
CA SER A 323 13.25 -6.80 10.99
C SER A 323 13.54 -8.16 11.58
N LYS A 324 14.82 -8.43 11.82
CA LYS A 324 15.30 -9.62 12.54
C LYS A 324 14.81 -9.71 13.98
N LEU A 325 14.22 -8.64 14.52
CA LEU A 325 13.59 -8.67 15.84
C LEU A 325 12.26 -9.43 15.83
N GLY A 326 11.57 -9.53 14.69
CA GLY A 326 10.28 -10.25 14.55
C GLY A 326 10.41 -11.75 14.81
N SER A 327 11.44 -12.39 14.24
CA SER A 327 11.78 -13.80 14.49
C SER A 327 12.05 -14.13 15.97
N ARG A 328 12.29 -13.13 16.83
CA ARG A 328 12.53 -13.29 18.28
C ARG A 328 11.29 -13.05 19.12
N PHE A 329 10.22 -12.48 18.54
CA PHE A 329 8.89 -12.45 19.14
C PHE A 329 8.22 -13.81 18.92
N ASP A 330 8.76 -14.83 19.57
CA ASP A 330 8.12 -16.14 19.68
C ASP A 330 6.70 -15.91 20.25
N LYS A 331 5.65 -16.20 19.46
CA LYS A 331 4.24 -15.91 19.80
C LYS A 331 3.81 -16.55 21.14
N LYS A 332 4.59 -17.51 21.66
CA LYS A 332 4.41 -18.18 22.96
C LYS A 332 5.22 -17.58 24.12
N ARG A 333 6.18 -16.68 23.85
CA ARG A 333 6.97 -15.95 24.85
C ARG A 333 6.76 -14.46 24.68
N GLN A 334 5.67 -13.95 25.26
CA GLN A 334 5.38 -12.52 25.36
C GLN A 334 6.37 -11.74 26.25
N THR A 335 7.37 -12.40 26.81
CA THR A 335 8.49 -11.73 27.46
C THR A 335 9.46 -11.28 26.37
N ALA A 336 9.28 -10.04 25.93
CA ALA A 336 10.16 -9.34 25.01
C ALA A 336 11.63 -9.68 25.29
N GLU A 337 12.30 -10.32 24.32
CA GLU A 337 13.76 -10.38 24.34
C GLU A 337 14.27 -8.94 24.39
N HIS A 338 14.96 -8.59 25.47
CA HIS A 338 15.52 -7.26 25.66
C HIS A 338 16.51 -6.94 24.53
N VAL A 339 16.56 -5.69 24.14
CA VAL A 339 17.40 -5.21 23.04
C VAL A 339 18.56 -4.40 23.62
N ASP A 340 19.77 -4.59 23.09
CA ASP A 340 20.86 -3.67 23.42
C ASP A 340 20.46 -2.27 22.94
N ILE A 341 20.46 -1.31 23.86
CA ILE A 341 20.18 0.10 23.58
C ILE A 341 21.04 0.68 22.43
N ASN A 342 22.26 0.15 22.23
CA ASN A 342 23.16 0.58 21.17
C ASN A 342 22.98 -0.19 19.85
N LEU A 343 21.95 -1.03 19.73
CA LEU A 343 21.68 -1.77 18.50
C LEU A 343 21.55 -0.79 17.32
N ASP A 344 22.32 -1.04 16.26
CA ASP A 344 22.20 -0.28 15.01
C ASP A 344 21.02 -0.82 14.22
N VAL A 345 20.20 0.09 13.70
CA VAL A 345 19.05 -0.26 12.88
C VAL A 345 19.48 -1.03 11.63
N LYS A 346 20.65 -0.71 11.07
CA LYS A 346 21.23 -1.39 9.91
C LYS A 346 21.50 -2.88 10.15
N ASP A 347 21.71 -3.26 11.40
CA ASP A 347 22.02 -4.65 11.74
C ASP A 347 20.77 -5.55 11.73
N ILE A 348 19.58 -4.95 11.86
CA ILE A 348 18.31 -5.68 11.96
C ILE A 348 17.40 -5.57 10.74
N ILE A 349 17.59 -4.57 9.88
CA ILE A 349 16.78 -4.39 8.66
C ILE A 349 17.07 -5.52 7.67
N GLU A 350 16.00 -6.04 7.07
CA GLU A 350 16.04 -6.98 5.96
C GLU A 350 15.12 -6.52 4.82
N PRO A 351 15.44 -6.86 3.56
CA PRO A 351 14.57 -6.51 2.43
C PRO A 351 13.14 -6.97 2.68
N LEU A 352 12.19 -6.12 2.29
CA LEU A 352 10.79 -6.49 2.37
C LEU A 352 10.49 -7.65 1.40
N SER A 353 10.07 -8.76 1.98
CA SER A 353 9.58 -9.92 1.25
C SER A 353 8.45 -10.59 2.03
N ASN A 354 7.65 -11.39 1.33
CA ASN A 354 6.75 -12.31 2.01
C ASN A 354 7.51 -13.49 2.64
N GLU A 355 6.77 -14.36 3.33
CA GLU A 355 7.25 -15.62 3.94
C GLU A 355 8.02 -16.55 2.97
N HIS A 356 7.79 -16.43 1.67
CA HIS A 356 8.43 -17.21 0.63
C HIS A 356 9.59 -16.47 -0.05
N ASN A 357 10.07 -15.36 0.54
CA ASN A 357 11.09 -14.49 -0.03
C ASN A 357 10.72 -13.92 -1.42
N VAL A 358 9.42 -13.79 -1.70
CA VAL A 358 8.91 -13.16 -2.93
C VAL A 358 8.79 -11.65 -2.70
N PRO A 359 9.37 -10.83 -3.59
CA PRO A 359 9.22 -9.38 -3.52
C PRO A 359 7.76 -8.96 -3.64
N ILE A 360 7.34 -8.07 -2.74
CA ILE A 360 5.98 -7.49 -2.76
C ILE A 360 5.96 -6.36 -3.78
N ARG A 361 4.90 -6.30 -4.59
CA ARG A 361 4.75 -5.30 -5.67
C ARG A 361 3.33 -4.79 -5.75
N ILE A 362 3.19 -3.49 -5.93
CA ILE A 362 1.91 -2.83 -6.23
C ILE A 362 2.09 -2.04 -7.53
N VAL A 363 1.09 -2.09 -8.41
CA VAL A 363 1.09 -1.44 -9.72
C VAL A 363 0.05 -0.32 -9.70
N ASN A 364 0.43 0.84 -10.21
CA ASN A 364 -0.51 1.90 -10.55
C ASN A 364 -1.15 1.55 -11.90
N LEU A 365 -2.47 1.39 -11.94
CA LEU A 365 -3.20 0.92 -13.11
C LEU A 365 -3.36 1.98 -14.21
N GLU A 366 -3.20 3.26 -13.89
CA GLU A 366 -3.25 4.32 -14.90
C GLU A 366 -1.94 4.37 -15.69
N SER A 367 -0.81 4.42 -14.97
CA SER A 367 0.53 4.47 -15.55
C SER A 367 1.08 3.09 -15.95
N GLN A 368 0.48 2.01 -15.47
CA GLN A 368 0.99 0.63 -15.58
C GLN A 368 2.40 0.44 -14.99
N ARG A 369 2.81 1.31 -14.06
CA ARG A 369 4.14 1.28 -13.42
C ARG A 369 4.07 0.77 -12.00
N TYR A 370 5.15 0.13 -11.56
CA TYR A 370 5.31 -0.26 -10.15
C TYR A 370 5.45 0.96 -9.26
N ILE A 371 4.81 0.91 -8.10
CA ILE A 371 4.98 1.89 -7.04
C ILE A 371 6.24 1.55 -6.27
N LYS A 372 7.30 2.34 -6.51
CA LYS A 372 8.60 2.23 -5.83
C LYS A 372 8.57 2.96 -4.49
N ASP A 373 9.54 2.69 -3.62
CA ASP A 373 9.73 3.49 -2.41
C ASP A 373 9.94 4.95 -2.76
N GLY A 374 9.34 5.82 -1.96
CA GLY A 374 9.41 7.25 -2.18
C GLY A 374 8.46 7.76 -3.27
N HIS A 375 7.63 6.91 -3.88
CA HIS A 375 6.61 7.34 -4.83
C HIS A 375 5.65 8.33 -4.15
N LYS A 376 5.49 9.53 -4.75
CA LYS A 376 4.62 10.59 -4.24
C LYS A 376 3.34 10.66 -5.06
N PHE A 377 2.22 10.81 -4.38
CA PHE A 377 0.91 11.06 -4.99
C PHE A 377 0.18 12.15 -4.21
N MET A 378 -0.76 12.81 -4.88
CA MET A 378 -1.49 13.94 -4.33
C MET A 378 -2.96 13.59 -4.15
N ILE A 379 -3.48 13.87 -2.95
CA ILE A 379 -4.91 13.77 -2.64
C ILE A 379 -5.46 15.19 -2.63
N VAL A 380 -6.54 15.43 -3.36
CA VAL A 380 -7.17 16.75 -3.52
C VAL A 380 -8.59 16.70 -2.98
N SER A 381 -9.04 17.78 -2.36
CA SER A 381 -10.43 17.94 -1.95
C SER A 381 -10.88 19.39 -2.10
N GLU A 382 -12.15 19.59 -2.47
CA GLU A 382 -12.77 20.91 -2.50
C GLU A 382 -12.86 21.54 -1.11
N LYS A 383 -13.01 20.71 -0.07
CA LYS A 383 -13.11 21.15 1.31
C LYS A 383 -11.92 20.65 2.12
N SER A 384 -11.29 21.58 2.84
CA SER A 384 -10.09 21.29 3.64
C SER A 384 -10.34 20.28 4.77
N ASP A 385 -11.56 20.19 5.29
CA ASP A 385 -11.98 19.28 6.36
C ASP A 385 -12.19 17.84 5.87
N HIS A 386 -12.37 17.65 4.56
CA HIS A 386 -12.49 16.34 3.95
C HIS A 386 -11.13 15.71 3.60
N LEU A 387 -10.04 16.49 3.59
CA LEU A 387 -8.70 15.96 3.35
C LEU A 387 -8.26 15.01 4.48
N PRO A 388 -7.51 13.94 4.16
CA PRO A 388 -6.79 13.19 5.17
C PRO A 388 -5.97 14.12 6.07
N SER A 389 -6.08 13.95 7.38
CA SER A 389 -5.33 14.76 8.32
C SER A 389 -3.85 14.40 8.25
N GLU A 390 -3.02 15.40 7.97
CA GLU A 390 -1.56 15.29 8.04
C GLU A 390 -1.09 14.76 9.40
N GLU A 391 -1.72 15.21 10.48
CA GLU A 391 -1.35 14.79 11.84
C GLU A 391 -1.66 13.30 12.07
N LEU A 392 -2.81 12.82 11.59
CA LEU A 392 -3.17 11.41 11.68
C LEU A 392 -2.27 10.54 10.80
N LEU A 393 -1.98 10.99 9.57
CA LEU A 393 -1.03 10.31 8.68
C LEU A 393 0.37 10.25 9.29
N ARG A 394 0.85 11.33 9.91
CA ARG A 394 2.15 11.36 10.58
C ARG A 394 2.21 10.40 11.75
N LEU A 395 1.15 10.34 12.58
CA LEU A 395 1.06 9.38 13.67
C LEU A 395 1.06 7.94 13.14
N GLN A 396 0.22 7.66 12.15
CA GLN A 396 0.13 6.36 11.49
C GLN A 396 1.49 5.92 10.93
N TYR A 397 2.16 6.82 10.22
CA TYR A 397 3.48 6.60 9.65
C TYR A 397 4.51 6.22 10.72
N ASN A 398 4.57 6.96 11.83
CA ASN A 398 5.47 6.66 12.93
C ASN A 398 5.15 5.32 13.60
N LEU A 399 3.87 4.99 13.79
CA LEU A 399 3.46 3.69 14.33
C LEU A 399 3.82 2.53 13.39
N CYS A 400 3.70 2.69 12.07
CA CYS A 400 4.17 1.71 11.10
C CYS A 400 5.70 1.54 11.13
N ARG A 401 6.46 2.65 11.23
CA ARG A 401 7.92 2.56 11.40
C ARG A 401 8.28 1.79 12.67
N MET A 402 7.61 2.08 13.78
CA MET A 402 7.81 1.37 15.04
C MET A 402 7.49 -0.13 14.90
N ALA A 403 6.37 -0.48 14.28
CA ALA A 403 6.00 -1.88 14.00
C ALA A 403 7.02 -2.60 13.12
N SER A 404 7.53 -1.93 12.08
CA SER A 404 8.52 -2.51 11.17
C SER A 404 9.82 -2.83 11.90
N LEU A 405 10.28 -1.93 12.76
CA LEU A 405 11.52 -2.09 13.52
C LEU A 405 11.45 -3.25 14.50
N THR A 406 10.28 -3.53 15.07
CA THR A 406 10.10 -4.67 15.97
C THR A 406 9.80 -5.98 15.26
N GLY A 407 9.65 -5.97 13.93
CA GLY A 407 9.19 -7.12 13.16
C GLY A 407 7.73 -7.48 13.44
N ALA A 408 6.97 -6.58 14.07
CA ALA A 408 5.53 -6.76 14.27
C ALA A 408 4.74 -6.67 12.95
N ALA A 409 5.38 -6.33 11.83
CA ALA A 409 4.78 -6.26 10.50
C ALA A 409 4.62 -7.63 9.79
N GLU A 410 5.05 -8.72 10.43
CA GLU A 410 4.96 -10.07 9.84
C GLU A 410 3.49 -10.52 9.63
N PRO A 411 3.21 -11.27 8.54
CA PRO A 411 1.88 -11.80 8.29
C PRO A 411 1.49 -12.75 9.41
N ASP A 412 0.37 -12.49 10.08
CA ASP A 412 -0.24 -13.49 10.95
C ASP A 412 -0.78 -14.64 10.08
N ASP A 413 -0.30 -15.86 10.33
CA ASP A 413 -0.78 -17.11 9.73
C ASP A 413 -2.23 -17.45 10.14
N ASP A 414 -2.76 -16.74 11.14
CA ASP A 414 -4.09 -16.93 11.69
C ASP A 414 -5.08 -15.95 11.04
N VAL A 415 -5.43 -16.22 9.79
CA VAL A 415 -6.58 -15.58 9.12
C VAL A 415 -7.89 -16.11 9.71
N ASP A 416 -8.26 -15.57 10.87
CA ASP A 416 -9.64 -15.53 11.39
C ASP A 416 -9.85 -14.23 12.18
N SER A 417 -9.23 -13.12 11.74
CA SER A 417 -9.69 -11.80 12.16
C SER A 417 -10.82 -11.43 11.21
N ASP A 418 -12.04 -11.43 11.74
CA ASP A 418 -13.23 -10.86 11.12
C ASP A 418 -12.83 -9.57 10.39
N SER A 419 -12.65 -9.69 9.08
CA SER A 419 -12.67 -8.54 8.21
C SER A 419 -14.00 -7.90 8.52
N ASP A 420 -14.00 -6.62 8.92
CA ASP A 420 -15.18 -5.75 8.88
C ASP A 420 -15.59 -5.56 7.41
N SER A 421 -15.82 -6.66 6.69
CA SER A 421 -16.62 -6.71 5.49
C SER A 421 -18.07 -6.55 5.92
N ASP A 422 -18.39 -5.34 6.40
CA ASP A 422 -19.64 -4.71 6.01
C ASP A 422 -19.53 -4.39 4.51
N LEU A 423 -19.46 -5.46 3.70
CA LEU A 423 -19.89 -5.45 2.32
C LEU A 423 -21.42 -5.42 2.37
N ASP A 424 -21.98 -4.31 2.85
CA ASP A 424 -23.32 -3.94 2.43
C ASP A 424 -23.24 -3.73 0.94
N THR A 425 -23.74 -4.73 0.22
CA THR A 425 -23.89 -4.81 -1.23
C THR A 425 -25.01 -3.87 -1.67
N GLU A 426 -24.97 -2.60 -1.22
CA GLU A 426 -26.05 -1.63 -1.36
C GLU A 426 -25.58 -0.26 -1.86
N LEU A 427 -24.29 -0.11 -2.22
CA LEU A 427 -23.77 1.08 -2.91
C LEU A 427 -23.55 0.88 -4.43
N THR A 428 -23.98 -0.26 -4.98
CA THR A 428 -24.02 -0.51 -6.42
C THR A 428 -25.43 -0.37 -7.03
N SER A 429 -26.47 -0.08 -6.24
CA SER A 429 -27.86 -0.01 -6.72
C SER A 429 -28.34 1.38 -7.15
N VAL A 430 -27.47 2.40 -7.22
CA VAL A 430 -27.83 3.71 -7.79
C VAL A 430 -27.17 3.92 -9.15
N VAL A 431 -27.36 2.94 -10.02
CA VAL A 431 -27.45 3.18 -11.46
C VAL A 431 -28.66 2.36 -11.91
N ASP A 432 -29.81 3.02 -12.03
CA ASP A 432 -30.95 2.51 -12.80
C ASP A 432 -30.49 2.43 -14.27
N THR A 433 -29.71 1.41 -14.59
CA THR A 433 -29.54 0.93 -15.95
C THR A 433 -30.33 -0.36 -16.04
N ASP A 434 -31.45 -0.26 -16.73
CA ASP A 434 -32.38 -1.32 -17.09
C ASP A 434 -31.61 -2.47 -17.78
N VAL A 435 -31.14 -3.45 -16.99
CA VAL A 435 -30.35 -4.60 -17.48
C VAL A 435 -31.20 -5.51 -18.37
N GLU A 436 -32.54 -5.47 -18.25
CA GLU A 436 -33.44 -6.22 -19.12
C GLU A 436 -33.59 -5.63 -20.53
N ALA A 437 -33.09 -4.42 -20.80
CA ALA A 437 -33.05 -3.86 -22.15
C ALA A 437 -31.89 -4.38 -23.01
N TRP A 438 -30.88 -5.03 -22.42
CA TRP A 438 -29.72 -5.56 -23.17
C TRP A 438 -29.90 -7.03 -23.60
N ASP A 439 -30.77 -7.79 -22.94
CA ASP A 439 -30.98 -9.21 -23.27
C ASP A 439 -32.00 -9.44 -24.39
N MET A 440 -32.81 -8.44 -24.75
CA MET A 440 -33.74 -8.52 -25.90
C MET A 440 -33.13 -8.05 -27.23
N GLY A 441 -31.91 -7.52 -27.24
CA GLY A 441 -31.25 -7.01 -28.44
C GLY A 441 -30.33 -8.00 -29.16
N VAL A 442 -30.07 -9.17 -28.57
CA VAL A 442 -29.10 -10.16 -29.10
C VAL A 442 -29.78 -11.32 -29.82
N GLU A 443 -31.08 -11.53 -29.63
CA GLU A 443 -31.85 -12.54 -30.39
C GLU A 443 -32.37 -12.06 -31.76
N GLU A 444 -32.30 -10.75 -32.08
CA GLU A 444 -32.75 -10.21 -33.38
C GLU A 444 -31.62 -9.97 -34.40
N ALA A 445 -30.35 -10.17 -34.03
CA ALA A 445 -29.23 -10.12 -34.98
C ALA A 445 -28.95 -11.53 -35.53
N GLY A 446 -29.79 -11.95 -36.49
CA GLY A 446 -29.57 -13.17 -37.26
C GLY A 446 -28.18 -13.17 -37.92
N VAL A 447 -27.28 -13.97 -37.38
CA VAL A 447 -25.99 -14.29 -38.00
C VAL A 447 -26.28 -15.14 -39.24
N PRO A 448 -25.89 -14.72 -40.46
CA PRO A 448 -25.97 -15.57 -41.63
C PRO A 448 -24.89 -16.64 -41.50
N THR A 449 -25.28 -17.89 -41.30
CA THR A 449 -24.36 -19.02 -41.44
C THR A 449 -24.05 -19.22 -42.92
N GLU A 450 -22.81 -18.96 -43.29
CA GLU A 450 -22.19 -19.38 -44.55
C GLU A 450 -22.28 -20.90 -44.66
N GLY A 451 -23.14 -21.40 -45.55
CA GLY A 451 -23.28 -22.83 -45.76
C GLY A 451 -24.45 -23.24 -46.64
N ASP A 452 -24.72 -22.51 -47.73
CA ASP A 452 -25.55 -23.03 -48.83
C ASP A 452 -25.25 -22.27 -50.13
N GLN A 453 -24.12 -22.63 -50.75
CA GLN A 453 -23.85 -22.36 -52.17
C GLN A 453 -23.29 -23.63 -52.78
N ASN A 454 -24.17 -24.57 -53.13
CA ASN A 454 -23.97 -25.55 -54.18
C ASN A 454 -25.22 -26.42 -54.33
N GLN A 455 -26.22 -25.91 -55.05
CA GLN A 455 -27.20 -26.73 -55.80
C GLN A 455 -28.09 -25.84 -56.65
N GLU A 456 -27.53 -25.26 -57.71
CA GLU A 456 -28.36 -24.78 -58.83
C GLU A 456 -27.54 -24.77 -60.13
N GLN A 457 -27.23 -25.97 -60.63
CA GLN A 457 -26.80 -26.19 -62.01
C GLN A 457 -26.90 -27.68 -62.34
N GLU A 458 -28.10 -28.14 -62.74
CA GLU A 458 -28.31 -29.15 -63.78
C GLU A 458 -29.82 -29.41 -63.99
N ARG A 459 -30.23 -29.45 -65.25
CA ARG A 459 -31.55 -29.81 -65.82
C ARG A 459 -32.49 -28.68 -66.21
N THR A 460 -32.10 -27.98 -67.25
CA THR A 460 -33.03 -27.60 -68.33
C THR A 460 -32.44 -28.09 -69.64
N GLU A 461 -32.77 -29.32 -70.02
CA GLU A 461 -32.64 -29.85 -71.38
C GLU A 461 -33.48 -31.15 -71.45
N ASP A 462 -34.78 -30.99 -71.71
CA ASP A 462 -35.61 -31.90 -72.50
C ASP A 462 -37.05 -31.36 -72.52
N GLU A 463 -37.40 -30.61 -73.56
CA GLU A 463 -38.70 -30.56 -74.25
C GLU A 463 -38.74 -29.38 -75.25
N ARG A 464 -38.25 -29.63 -76.48
CA ARG A 464 -38.83 -29.28 -77.79
C ARG A 464 -37.79 -29.05 -78.89
#